data_AF-A0A7Y2GWD8-F1
#
_entry.id   AF-A0A7Y2GWD8-F1
#
_cell.length_a   1.000
_cell.length_b   1.000
_cell.length_c   1.000
_cell.angle_alpha   90.00
_cell.angle_beta   90.00
_cell.angle_gamma   90.00
#
_symmetry.space_group_name_H-M   'P 1'
#
loop_
_entity.id
_entity.type
_entity.pdbx_description
1 polymer ?
#
loop_
_entity_poly.entity_id
_entity_poly.type
_entity_poly.pdbx_seq_one_letter_code
_entity_poly.pdbx_strand_id
1 'polypeptide(L)'
;MRSVISLLMMVFVLSSLAFAQVMTGVGPKGTKKVTEKQKPIKVKPLKLPAGYNAGEVTGNIKDGARLSSLRWAERSSVACFPGTRFEMFNGNHVFYRITLPAASAMKIIVTPKEGKAINLYALRQGMRRQQVPPNVTSSISCEASYPIYANVSKTRRVTNKDDGTRKVEYISVGSPYSILIGVAGAEGLTEGDFKLKIEIKPR
;
A
#
# COMPACT_ATOMS: atom_id res chain seq x y z
N MET A 1 -41.15 -75.99 -34.05
CA MET A 1 -40.05 -76.68 -34.78
C MET A 1 -39.12 -75.60 -35.32
N ARG A 2 -37.81 -75.76 -35.08
CA ARG A 2 -36.64 -75.42 -35.94
C ARG A 2 -36.80 -74.25 -36.94
N SER A 3 -35.86 -73.35 -37.20
CA SER A 3 -34.47 -73.08 -36.83
C SER A 3 -34.10 -71.86 -37.69
N VAL A 4 -33.32 -70.91 -37.15
CA VAL A 4 -32.13 -70.27 -37.77
C VAL A 4 -32.27 -69.65 -39.17
N ILE A 5 -31.86 -68.37 -39.32
CA ILE A 5 -30.67 -67.94 -40.09
C ILE A 5 -30.49 -66.42 -39.93
N SER A 6 -29.26 -66.06 -39.59
CA SER A 6 -28.66 -64.74 -39.44
C SER A 6 -27.97 -64.33 -40.74
N LEU A 7 -28.06 -63.06 -41.15
CA LEU A 7 -27.03 -62.24 -41.82
C LEU A 7 -27.70 -60.89 -42.21
N LEU A 8 -27.32 -59.70 -41.76
CA LEU A 8 -26.06 -58.93 -41.76
C LEU A 8 -26.16 -57.78 -42.79
N MET A 9 -26.06 -56.53 -42.26
CA MET A 9 -25.60 -55.27 -42.88
C MET A 9 -26.36 -54.75 -44.13
N MET A 10 -26.57 -53.45 -44.35
CA MET A 10 -25.72 -52.30 -44.06
C MET A 10 -26.62 -51.04 -44.14
N VAL A 11 -26.53 -50.16 -43.14
CA VAL A 11 -27.30 -48.92 -43.06
C VAL A 11 -26.53 -47.80 -43.76
N PHE A 12 -27.11 -47.22 -44.82
CA PHE A 12 -26.74 -45.92 -45.36
C PHE A 12 -27.80 -44.90 -44.93
N VAL A 13 -27.43 -43.91 -44.12
CA VAL A 13 -28.26 -42.72 -43.90
C VAL A 13 -27.43 -41.48 -44.24
N LEU A 14 -27.88 -40.80 -45.28
CA LEU A 14 -27.39 -39.53 -45.79
C LEU A 14 -27.79 -38.37 -44.85
N SER A 15 -26.84 -37.45 -44.67
CA SER A 15 -27.04 -35.98 -44.70
C SER A 15 -28.05 -35.38 -43.71
N SER A 16 -27.56 -34.98 -42.53
CA SER A 16 -28.23 -34.03 -41.64
C SER A 16 -27.97 -32.57 -42.08
N LEU A 17 -29.06 -31.81 -42.20
CA LEU A 17 -29.06 -30.35 -42.38
C LEU A 17 -28.40 -29.65 -41.19
N ALA A 18 -27.53 -28.69 -41.48
CA ALA A 18 -26.99 -27.76 -40.50
C ALA A 18 -28.05 -26.69 -40.15
N PHE A 19 -28.54 -26.71 -38.91
CA PHE A 19 -29.30 -25.63 -38.29
C PHE A 19 -28.32 -24.57 -37.79
N ALA A 20 -28.30 -23.38 -38.41
CA ALA A 20 -27.56 -22.23 -37.91
C ALA A 20 -28.40 -21.51 -36.84
N GLN A 21 -27.99 -21.60 -35.57
CA GLN A 21 -28.53 -20.76 -34.49
C GLN A 21 -27.90 -19.37 -34.56
N VAL A 22 -28.73 -18.35 -34.76
CA VAL A 22 -28.40 -16.94 -34.52
C VAL A 22 -28.32 -16.73 -33.01
N MET A 23 -27.10 -16.76 -32.46
CA MET A 23 -26.82 -16.31 -31.10
C MET A 23 -26.63 -14.79 -31.10
N THR A 24 -27.61 -14.05 -30.63
CA THR A 24 -27.46 -12.63 -30.30
C THR A 24 -26.58 -12.49 -29.06
N GLY A 25 -25.26 -12.41 -29.27
CA GLY A 25 -24.28 -12.16 -28.23
C GLY A 25 -24.33 -10.71 -27.75
N VAL A 26 -25.16 -10.42 -26.75
CA VAL A 26 -24.98 -9.24 -25.89
C VAL A 26 -23.98 -9.62 -24.81
N GLY A 27 -22.70 -9.55 -25.14
CA GLY A 27 -21.62 -9.66 -24.15
C GLY A 27 -21.62 -8.44 -23.23
N PRO A 28 -21.28 -8.58 -21.94
CA PRO A 28 -21.12 -7.45 -21.03
C PRO A 28 -20.05 -6.51 -21.59
N LYS A 29 -20.43 -5.24 -21.82
CA LYS A 29 -19.51 -4.18 -22.23
C LYS A 29 -18.37 -4.11 -21.21
N GLY A 30 -17.20 -4.60 -21.59
CA GLY A 30 -15.97 -4.46 -20.81
C GLY A 30 -15.73 -2.98 -20.56
N THR A 31 -15.96 -2.54 -19.33
CA THR A 31 -15.54 -1.22 -18.85
C THR A 31 -14.04 -1.15 -18.99
N LYS A 32 -13.57 -0.38 -19.98
CA LYS A 32 -12.15 -0.03 -20.11
C LYS A 32 -11.73 0.60 -18.77
N LYS A 33 -10.94 -0.13 -17.99
CA LYS A 33 -10.29 0.40 -16.78
C LYS A 33 -9.38 1.53 -17.25
N VAL A 34 -9.81 2.77 -17.07
CA VAL A 34 -8.97 3.95 -17.28
C VAL A 34 -7.83 3.82 -16.28
N THR A 35 -6.67 3.38 -16.77
CA THR A 35 -5.48 3.26 -15.96
C THR A 35 -4.91 4.67 -15.84
N GLU A 36 -5.37 5.41 -14.83
CA GLU A 36 -4.86 6.74 -14.54
C GLU A 36 -3.34 6.63 -14.33
N LYS A 37 -2.59 7.27 -15.23
CA LYS A 37 -1.13 7.18 -15.26
C LYS A 37 -0.58 7.84 -13.99
N GLN A 38 0.04 7.05 -13.12
CA GLN A 38 0.63 7.51 -11.87
C GLN A 38 1.60 8.68 -12.12
N LYS A 39 1.35 9.83 -11.47
CA LYS A 39 2.29 10.96 -11.44
C LYS A 39 3.63 10.49 -10.87
N PRO A 40 4.79 10.94 -11.40
CA PRO A 40 6.10 10.57 -10.89
C PRO A 40 6.21 10.81 -9.38
N ILE A 41 6.59 9.77 -8.64
CA ILE A 41 6.76 9.84 -7.19
C ILE A 41 8.18 10.32 -6.90
N LYS A 42 8.29 11.41 -6.14
CA LYS A 42 9.56 11.97 -5.67
C LYS A 42 9.86 11.46 -4.27
N VAL A 43 11.11 11.07 -4.02
CA VAL A 43 11.61 10.70 -2.69
C VAL A 43 12.66 11.72 -2.27
N LYS A 44 12.41 12.40 -1.14
CA LYS A 44 13.34 13.37 -0.56
C LYS A 44 14.36 12.63 0.32
N PRO A 45 15.67 12.62 -0.01
CA PRO A 45 16.66 12.05 0.88
C PRO A 45 16.76 12.89 2.16
N LEU A 46 16.85 12.24 3.31
CA LEU A 46 17.10 12.87 4.59
C LEU A 46 18.50 12.50 5.08
N LYS A 47 19.18 13.52 5.62
CA LYS A 47 20.44 13.37 6.35
C LYS A 47 20.23 14.03 7.71
N LEU A 48 20.69 13.38 8.77
CA LEU A 48 20.76 14.04 10.07
C LEU A 48 21.88 15.09 10.03
N PRO A 49 21.75 16.19 10.77
CA PRO A 49 22.84 17.15 10.94
C PRO A 49 24.10 16.44 11.47
N ALA A 50 25.27 16.87 11.01
CA ALA A 50 26.54 16.23 11.40
C ALA A 50 26.72 16.29 12.93
N GLY A 51 27.02 15.15 13.55
CA GLY A 51 27.16 15.05 15.00
C GLY A 51 25.83 14.96 15.78
N TYR A 52 24.68 14.98 15.11
CA TYR A 52 23.37 14.87 15.77
C TYR A 52 22.73 13.49 15.55
N ASN A 53 22.16 12.99 16.63
CA ASN A 53 21.34 11.78 16.68
C ASN A 53 19.86 12.07 16.43
N ALA A 54 19.51 13.31 16.10
CA ALA A 54 18.14 13.70 15.79
C ALA A 54 18.08 14.86 14.79
N GLY A 55 16.99 14.94 14.04
CA GLY A 55 16.71 16.01 13.12
C GLY A 55 15.21 16.20 12.92
N GLU A 56 14.81 17.39 12.49
CA GLU A 56 13.42 17.74 12.18
C GLU A 56 13.36 18.41 10.82
N VAL A 57 12.32 18.09 10.04
CA VAL A 57 11.96 18.81 8.82
C VAL A 57 10.48 19.17 8.87
N THR A 58 10.14 20.32 8.29
CA THR A 58 8.75 20.68 7.98
C THR A 58 8.41 20.26 6.56
N GLY A 59 7.16 19.90 6.32
CA GLY A 59 6.69 19.55 5.00
C GLY A 59 5.20 19.78 4.83
N ASN A 60 4.74 19.73 3.58
CA ASN A 60 3.33 19.76 3.24
C ASN A 60 3.02 18.60 2.27
N ILE A 61 1.92 17.87 2.50
CA ILE A 61 1.56 16.74 1.63
C ILE A 61 1.16 17.15 0.21
N LYS A 62 0.87 18.44 -0.05
CA LYS A 62 0.63 18.99 -1.39
C LYS A 62 1.82 18.86 -2.34
N ASP A 63 3.03 18.76 -1.78
CA ASP A 63 4.26 18.53 -2.55
C ASP A 63 4.36 17.11 -3.11
N GLY A 64 3.43 16.25 -2.69
CA GLY A 64 3.36 14.85 -3.02
C GLY A 64 2.48 14.53 -4.21
N ALA A 65 1.99 13.30 -4.20
CA ALA A 65 0.99 12.85 -5.15
C ALA A 65 0.12 11.77 -4.50
N ARG A 66 -1.13 11.68 -4.96
CA ARG A 66 -1.98 10.53 -4.69
C ARG A 66 -1.42 9.30 -5.39
N LEU A 67 -1.51 8.16 -4.73
CA LEU A 67 -1.14 6.89 -5.32
C LEU A 67 -2.31 6.33 -6.12
N SER A 68 -2.03 5.80 -7.32
CA SER A 68 -3.02 5.16 -8.19
C SER A 68 -3.57 3.86 -7.57
N SER A 69 -2.84 3.28 -6.60
CA SER A 69 -3.31 2.15 -5.82
C SER A 69 -2.61 2.08 -4.47
N LEU A 70 -3.36 1.67 -3.43
CA LEU A 70 -2.82 1.27 -2.12
C LEU A 70 -2.71 -0.24 -1.96
N ARG A 71 -3.13 -1.03 -2.96
CA ARG A 71 -3.09 -2.51 -2.93
C ARG A 71 -1.71 -3.09 -2.65
N TRP A 72 -0.64 -2.33 -2.90
CA TRP A 72 0.72 -2.73 -2.57
C TRP A 72 0.91 -2.91 -1.05
N ALA A 73 0.23 -2.12 -0.22
CA ALA A 73 0.46 -2.05 1.21
C ALA A 73 -0.06 -3.28 1.96
N GLU A 74 -1.17 -3.86 1.52
CA GLU A 74 -1.81 -5.00 2.19
C GLU A 74 -1.28 -6.37 1.71
N ARG A 75 -0.44 -6.42 0.67
CA ARG A 75 0.15 -7.67 0.19
C ARG A 75 0.92 -8.33 1.33
N SER A 76 0.78 -9.64 1.51
CA SER A 76 1.46 -10.36 2.61
C SER A 76 2.99 -10.21 2.58
N SER A 77 3.59 -9.97 1.41
CA SER A 77 5.02 -9.69 1.26
C SER A 77 5.45 -8.28 1.68
N VAL A 78 4.50 -7.41 2.02
CA VAL A 78 4.72 -6.02 2.45
C VAL A 78 4.10 -5.78 3.84
N ALA A 79 2.84 -6.19 4.02
CA ALA A 79 2.09 -6.21 5.27
C ALA A 79 2.15 -4.89 6.06
N CYS A 80 1.86 -3.78 5.38
CA CYS A 80 2.05 -2.43 5.92
C CYS A 80 0.81 -1.92 6.67
N PHE A 81 -0.35 -2.00 6.03
CA PHE A 81 -1.65 -1.73 6.65
C PHE A 81 -2.73 -2.50 5.88
N PRO A 82 -3.82 -2.91 6.56
CA PRO A 82 -4.87 -3.71 5.93
C PRO A 82 -5.67 -2.89 4.92
N GLY A 83 -6.22 -3.57 3.90
CA GLY A 83 -7.07 -2.94 2.88
C GLY A 83 -8.33 -2.27 3.45
N THR A 84 -8.81 -2.73 4.61
CA THR A 84 -9.92 -2.14 5.35
C THR A 84 -9.61 -0.77 5.98
N ARG A 85 -8.36 -0.28 5.84
CA ARG A 85 -7.87 0.99 6.38
C ARG A 85 -7.26 1.92 5.32
N PHE A 86 -7.59 1.70 4.05
CA PHE A 86 -7.10 2.53 2.95
C PHE A 86 -7.55 3.99 3.03
N GLU A 87 -8.71 4.25 3.61
CA GLU A 87 -9.19 5.60 3.92
C GLU A 87 -8.19 6.40 4.77
N MET A 88 -7.34 5.75 5.56
CA MET A 88 -6.33 6.43 6.38
C MET A 88 -5.11 6.90 5.57
N PHE A 89 -5.00 6.50 4.31
CA PHE A 89 -3.83 6.74 3.47
C PHE A 89 -4.19 7.06 2.01
N ASN A 90 -5.43 7.43 1.68
CA ASN A 90 -5.87 7.59 0.29
C ASN A 90 -5.75 9.03 -0.26
N GLY A 91 -5.15 9.94 0.50
CA GLY A 91 -4.82 11.31 0.10
C GLY A 91 -3.50 11.43 -0.66
N ASN A 92 -2.86 12.61 -0.58
CA ASN A 92 -1.51 12.79 -1.14
C ASN A 92 -0.45 12.17 -0.22
N HIS A 93 0.60 11.61 -0.84
CA HIS A 93 1.76 11.06 -0.17
C HIS A 93 3.01 11.86 -0.52
N VAL A 94 3.78 12.20 0.50
CA VAL A 94 5.18 12.62 0.36
C VAL A 94 6.10 11.57 0.94
N PHE A 95 7.24 11.37 0.28
CA PHE A 95 8.18 10.31 0.62
C PHE A 95 9.53 10.88 1.04
N TYR A 96 10.05 10.32 2.11
CA TYR A 96 11.40 10.58 2.60
C TYR A 96 12.20 9.30 2.67
N ARG A 97 13.51 9.37 2.53
CA ARG A 97 14.39 8.21 2.70
C ARG A 97 15.58 8.53 3.57
N ILE A 98 15.83 7.67 4.54
CA ILE A 98 16.99 7.77 5.44
C ILE A 98 17.61 6.39 5.65
N THR A 99 18.91 6.36 5.92
CA THR A 99 19.59 5.11 6.31
C THR A 99 19.42 4.90 7.82
N LEU A 100 18.99 3.70 8.21
CA LEU A 100 19.10 3.18 9.56
C LEU A 100 20.46 2.46 9.67
N PRO A 101 21.44 2.99 10.41
CA PRO A 101 22.74 2.33 10.60
C PRO A 101 22.61 0.98 11.31
N ALA A 102 23.63 0.12 11.19
CA ALA A 102 23.76 -1.04 12.07
C ALA A 102 23.90 -0.60 13.54
N ALA A 103 23.61 -1.51 14.48
CA ALA A 103 23.68 -1.28 15.93
C ALA A 103 22.98 0.02 16.39
N SER A 104 21.78 0.29 15.86
CA SER A 104 21.04 1.52 16.18
C SER A 104 19.54 1.29 16.30
N ALA A 105 18.88 2.18 17.02
CA ALA A 105 17.44 2.31 17.10
C ALA A 105 17.01 3.65 16.49
N MET A 106 15.94 3.64 15.70
CA MET A 106 15.34 4.81 15.07
C MET A 106 13.91 4.99 15.51
N LYS A 107 13.55 6.23 15.83
CA LYS A 107 12.17 6.68 16.07
C LYS A 107 11.81 7.73 15.04
N ILE A 108 10.67 7.54 14.39
CA ILE A 108 10.13 8.47 13.39
C ILE A 108 8.81 9.00 13.93
N ILE A 109 8.68 10.32 14.01
CA ILE A 109 7.52 11.00 14.56
C ILE A 109 6.99 12.00 13.55
N VAL A 110 5.71 11.92 13.24
CA VAL A 110 4.99 12.96 12.49
C VAL A 110 4.02 13.66 13.42
N THR A 111 4.05 14.98 13.38
CA THR A 111 3.08 15.86 14.03
C THR A 111 2.37 16.66 12.95
N PRO A 112 1.13 16.30 12.59
CA PRO A 112 0.30 17.12 11.73
C PRO A 112 0.06 18.50 12.37
N LYS A 113 0.11 19.58 11.59
CA LYS A 113 -0.33 20.88 12.07
C LYS A 113 -1.86 20.98 12.02
N GLU A 114 -2.43 21.83 12.87
CA GLU A 114 -3.87 22.14 12.86
C GLU A 114 -4.79 20.91 12.97
N GLY A 115 -4.30 19.81 13.57
CA GLY A 115 -5.06 18.56 13.70
C GLY A 115 -5.42 17.90 12.36
N LYS A 116 -4.72 18.22 11.26
CA LYS A 116 -4.97 17.61 9.95
C LYS A 116 -4.85 16.09 10.02
N ALA A 117 -5.71 15.39 9.27
CA ALA A 117 -5.76 13.94 9.20
C ALA A 117 -4.59 13.39 8.36
N ILE A 118 -3.37 13.49 8.90
CA ILE A 118 -2.13 13.02 8.29
C ILE A 118 -1.61 11.82 9.09
N ASN A 119 -1.25 10.76 8.38
CA ASN A 119 -0.79 9.50 8.92
C ASN A 119 0.62 9.16 8.43
N LEU A 120 1.25 8.21 9.13
CA LEU A 120 2.64 7.83 8.94
C LEU A 120 2.70 6.34 8.63
N TYR A 121 3.55 5.97 7.68
CA TYR A 121 4.08 4.62 7.59
C TYR A 121 5.56 4.67 7.22
N ALA A 122 6.27 3.59 7.50
CA ALA A 122 7.64 3.42 7.08
C ALA A 122 7.87 1.98 6.61
N LEU A 123 8.78 1.82 5.65
CA LEU A 123 9.17 0.54 5.07
C LEU A 123 10.66 0.34 5.32
N ARG A 124 11.01 -0.76 5.99
CA ARG A 124 12.38 -1.26 6.05
C ARG A 124 12.71 -2.03 4.78
N GLN A 125 13.72 -1.54 4.06
CA GLN A 125 14.19 -2.14 2.82
C GLN A 125 15.69 -2.40 2.87
N GLY A 126 16.14 -3.39 2.10
CA GLY A 126 17.58 -3.61 1.91
C GLY A 126 18.20 -2.47 1.09
N MET A 127 19.50 -2.22 1.31
CA MET A 127 20.20 -1.10 0.66
C MET A 127 20.19 -1.17 -0.89
N ARG A 128 20.02 -2.37 -1.47
CA ARG A 128 20.02 -2.60 -2.93
C ARG A 128 18.64 -2.55 -3.60
N ARG A 129 17.56 -2.79 -2.84
CA ARG A 129 16.19 -2.88 -3.38
C ARG A 129 15.29 -1.89 -2.66
N GLN A 130 15.17 -0.69 -3.23
CA GLN A 130 14.50 0.44 -2.58
C GLN A 130 13.30 0.94 -3.38
N GLN A 131 12.39 0.03 -3.72
CA GLN A 131 11.15 0.33 -4.44
C GLN A 131 10.30 1.36 -3.70
N VAL A 132 9.49 2.10 -4.45
CA VAL A 132 8.62 3.17 -3.94
C VAL A 132 7.17 2.88 -4.35
N PRO A 133 6.18 3.16 -3.50
CA PRO A 133 4.78 3.00 -3.87
C PRO A 133 4.40 3.71 -5.18
N PRO A 134 3.44 3.17 -5.96
CA PRO A 134 2.68 1.95 -5.69
C PRO A 134 3.41 0.65 -6.11
N ASN A 135 4.67 0.73 -6.52
CA ASN A 135 5.41 -0.39 -7.13
C ASN A 135 6.24 -1.19 -6.12
N VAL A 136 5.87 -1.17 -4.84
CA VAL A 136 6.52 -2.00 -3.81
C VAL A 136 5.99 -3.42 -3.91
N THR A 137 6.90 -4.38 -4.09
CA THR A 137 6.55 -5.81 -4.15
C THR A 137 6.93 -6.56 -2.88
N SER A 138 7.87 -6.02 -2.10
CA SER A 138 8.32 -6.61 -0.83
C SER A 138 8.93 -5.56 0.10
N SER A 139 8.82 -5.78 1.41
CA SER A 139 9.61 -5.10 2.44
C SER A 139 10.12 -6.11 3.47
N ILE A 140 11.20 -5.77 4.17
CA ILE A 140 11.68 -6.58 5.29
C ILE A 140 10.69 -6.45 6.46
N SER A 141 10.21 -5.23 6.69
CA SER A 141 9.09 -4.94 7.57
C SER A 141 8.45 -3.60 7.17
N CYS A 142 7.19 -3.39 7.54
CA CYS A 142 6.55 -2.07 7.52
C CYS A 142 5.94 -1.79 8.89
N GLU A 143 5.99 -0.53 9.29
CA GLU A 143 5.25 0.00 10.44
C GLU A 143 4.32 1.10 9.96
N ALA A 144 3.10 1.16 10.50
CA ALA A 144 2.13 2.21 10.19
C ALA A 144 1.50 2.74 11.48
N SER A 145 1.29 4.05 11.52
CA SER A 145 0.69 4.76 12.65
C SER A 145 -0.42 5.66 12.12
N TYR A 146 -1.64 5.42 12.62
CA TYR A 146 -2.87 6.11 12.27
C TYR A 146 -3.91 5.89 13.39
N PRO A 147 -4.94 6.74 13.51
CA PRO A 147 -6.01 6.54 14.48
C PRO A 147 -6.78 5.26 14.19
N ILE A 148 -6.68 4.28 15.09
CA ILE A 148 -7.43 3.01 14.96
C ILE A 148 -8.90 3.18 15.43
N TYR A 149 -9.16 4.21 16.26
CA TYR A 149 -10.45 4.43 16.93
C TYR A 149 -11.01 5.86 16.82
N ALA A 150 -10.52 6.69 15.89
CA ALA A 150 -11.25 7.90 15.53
C ALA A 150 -12.64 7.48 15.01
N ASN A 151 -13.73 8.01 15.58
CA ASN A 151 -15.13 7.60 15.34
C ASN A 151 -15.65 6.34 16.04
N VAL A 152 -15.15 5.97 17.22
CA VAL A 152 -15.95 5.09 18.09
C VAL A 152 -17.10 5.86 18.74
N SER A 153 -18.23 5.17 18.95
CA SER A 153 -19.40 5.67 19.69
C SER A 153 -19.01 6.40 20.98
N LYS A 154 -19.75 7.47 21.35
CA LYS A 154 -19.63 8.17 22.65
C LYS A 154 -19.68 7.24 23.86
N THR A 155 -20.25 6.04 23.70
CA THR A 155 -20.36 5.02 24.76
C THR A 155 -19.16 4.08 24.87
N ARG A 156 -18.27 4.04 23.88
CA ARG A 156 -17.11 3.13 23.89
C ARG A 156 -15.89 3.85 24.45
N ARG A 157 -15.38 3.37 25.59
CA ARG A 157 -14.15 3.88 26.19
C ARG A 157 -12.97 3.55 25.28
N VAL A 158 -12.38 4.56 24.64
CA VAL A 158 -11.10 4.42 23.95
C VAL A 158 -9.99 4.61 24.98
N THR A 159 -9.28 3.54 25.28
CA THR A 159 -8.09 3.61 26.14
C THR A 159 -6.90 4.25 25.41
N ASN A 160 -6.83 4.11 24.09
CA ASN A 160 -5.79 4.68 23.23
C ASN A 160 -6.32 5.89 22.45
N LYS A 161 -6.53 7.00 23.16
CA LYS A 161 -6.91 8.27 22.53
C LYS A 161 -5.79 8.74 21.59
N ASP A 162 -6.18 9.28 20.45
CA ASP A 162 -5.23 9.91 19.53
C ASP A 162 -4.52 11.08 20.24
N ASP A 163 -3.18 11.02 20.32
CA ASP A 163 -2.33 12.02 20.94
C ASP A 163 -1.92 13.15 19.97
N GLY A 164 -2.48 13.16 18.75
CA GLY A 164 -2.18 14.12 17.71
C GLY A 164 -0.83 13.86 17.01
N THR A 165 -0.18 12.73 17.29
CA THR A 165 1.09 12.36 16.66
C THR A 165 1.04 10.95 16.08
N ARG A 166 1.96 10.68 15.15
CA ARG A 166 2.14 9.37 14.54
C ARG A 166 3.57 8.94 14.75
N LYS A 167 3.76 7.71 15.23
CA LYS A 167 5.06 7.22 15.70
C LYS A 167 5.29 5.82 15.17
N VAL A 168 6.47 5.59 14.59
CA VAL A 168 6.95 4.25 14.24
C VAL A 168 8.41 4.11 14.66
N GLU A 169 8.83 2.89 14.98
CA GLU A 169 10.16 2.62 15.50
C GLU A 169 10.81 1.43 14.77
N TYR A 170 12.13 1.47 14.66
CA TYR A 170 12.91 0.40 14.08
C TYR A 170 14.19 0.18 14.88
N ILE A 171 14.62 -1.07 14.97
CA ILE A 171 15.93 -1.44 15.51
C ILE A 171 16.72 -2.18 14.44
N SER A 172 18.01 -1.85 14.31
CA SER A 172 18.97 -2.65 13.57
C SER A 172 20.07 -3.19 14.48
N VAL A 173 20.44 -4.45 14.25
CA VAL A 173 21.51 -5.14 14.98
C VAL A 173 22.79 -5.14 14.13
N GLY A 174 22.83 -5.93 13.06
CA GLY A 174 24.06 -6.16 12.29
C GLY A 174 24.16 -5.49 10.92
N SER A 175 23.07 -4.94 10.38
CA SER A 175 23.05 -4.47 8.98
C SER A 175 22.41 -3.09 8.83
N PRO A 176 22.96 -2.19 8.01
CA PRO A 176 22.25 -0.96 7.68
C PRO A 176 21.04 -1.25 6.78
N TYR A 177 19.97 -0.47 6.95
CA TYR A 177 18.75 -0.58 6.14
C TYR A 177 18.35 0.78 5.55
N SER A 178 17.69 0.75 4.40
CA SER A 178 17.03 1.91 3.82
C SER A 178 15.63 2.00 4.38
N ILE A 179 15.31 3.09 5.08
CA ILE A 179 13.97 3.35 5.59
C ILE A 179 13.28 4.34 4.64
N LEU A 180 12.25 3.87 3.94
CA LEU A 180 11.34 4.72 3.16
C LEU A 180 10.18 5.14 4.06
N ILE A 181 10.02 6.42 4.28
CA ILE A 181 8.98 7.03 5.13
C ILE A 181 7.91 7.62 4.21
N GLY A 182 6.66 7.23 4.42
CA GLY A 182 5.50 7.83 3.78
C GLY A 182 4.70 8.66 4.77
N VAL A 183 4.48 9.92 4.45
CA VAL A 183 3.53 10.80 5.15
C VAL A 183 2.36 11.02 4.22
N ALA A 184 1.17 10.61 4.64
CA ALA A 184 0.00 10.54 3.78
C ALA A 184 -1.23 11.22 4.40
N GLY A 185 -2.03 11.89 3.58
CA GLY A 185 -3.35 12.34 3.97
C GLY A 185 -4.36 11.18 4.06
N ALA A 186 -5.28 11.27 5.01
CA ALA A 186 -6.46 10.42 5.12
C ALA A 186 -7.69 11.08 4.46
N GLU A 187 -8.70 10.28 4.15
CA GLU A 187 -10.01 10.72 3.65
C GLU A 187 -9.90 11.62 2.39
N GLY A 188 -8.89 11.35 1.55
CA GLY A 188 -8.62 12.10 0.33
C GLY A 188 -7.87 13.43 0.54
N LEU A 189 -7.42 13.74 1.76
CA LEU A 189 -6.69 14.98 2.06
C LEU A 189 -5.43 15.14 1.17
N THR A 190 -5.39 16.21 0.40
CA THR A 190 -4.30 16.48 -0.56
C THR A 190 -3.32 17.54 -0.10
N GLU A 191 -3.64 18.29 0.95
CA GLU A 191 -2.80 19.35 1.50
C GLU A 191 -2.85 19.37 3.02
N GLY A 192 -1.75 19.80 3.63
CA GLY A 192 -1.62 19.88 5.07
C GLY A 192 -0.18 19.88 5.51
N ASP A 193 0.15 20.81 6.38
CA ASP A 193 1.48 20.94 6.95
C ASP A 193 1.72 19.89 8.04
N PHE A 194 2.97 19.48 8.19
CA PHE A 194 3.42 18.62 9.27
C PHE A 194 4.87 18.90 9.65
N LYS A 195 5.25 18.42 10.83
CA LYS A 195 6.64 18.25 11.25
C LYS A 195 6.99 16.76 11.23
N LEU A 196 8.14 16.42 10.67
CA LEU A 196 8.71 15.08 10.66
C LEU A 196 10.01 15.12 11.46
N LYS A 197 10.02 14.46 12.62
CA LYS A 197 11.18 14.29 13.49
C LYS A 197 11.73 12.87 13.34
N ILE A 198 13.03 12.76 13.25
CA ILE A 198 13.74 11.48 13.26
C ILE A 198 14.78 11.50 14.36
N GLU A 199 14.81 10.46 15.17
CA GLU A 199 15.84 10.20 16.17
C GLU A 199 16.52 8.88 15.82
N ILE A 200 17.85 8.82 15.84
CA ILE A 200 18.65 7.61 15.68
C ILE A 200 19.64 7.58 16.84
N LYS A 201 19.61 6.52 17.65
CA LYS A 201 20.50 6.35 18.80
C LYS A 201 21.26 5.02 18.65
N PRO A 202 22.50 4.93 19.16
CA PRO A 202 23.15 3.65 19.37
C PRO A 202 22.24 2.70 20.17
N ARG A 203 22.26 1.42 19.81
CA ARG A 203 21.51 0.37 20.52
C ARG A 203 22.31 -0.21 21.67
#